data_AF-A0AAW9KVK4-F1
#
_entry.id   AF-A0AAW9KVK4-F1
#
_cell.length_a   1.000
_cell.length_b   1.000
_cell.length_c   1.000
_cell.angle_alpha   90.00
_cell.angle_beta   90.00
_cell.angle_gamma   90.00
#
_symmetry.space_group_name_H-M   'P 1'
#
loop_
_entity.id
_entity.type
_entity.pdbx_description
1 polymer ?
#
loop_
_entity_poly.entity_id
_entity_poly.type
_entity_poly.pdbx_seq_one_letter_code
_entity_poly.pdbx_strand_id
1 'polypeptide(L)'
;MGPVAALLFTVVLSLVPTVLFLGLWYALLALRDDDLVEQSRAMEARRPTYSSSPGARKQSPTRPDASGPSESDATVVCPRCGSRNAAGVTYCWHCLGELD
;
A
#
# COMPACT_ATOMS: atom_id res chain seq x y z
N MET A 1 6.72 -42.92 22.72
CA MET A 1 6.50 -41.53 23.15
C MET A 1 5.62 -41.56 24.38
N GLY A 2 6.07 -41.00 25.51
CA GLY A 2 5.31 -41.07 26.77
C GLY A 2 4.01 -40.24 26.73
N PRO A 3 3.04 -40.51 27.61
CA PRO A 3 1.74 -39.83 27.63
C PRO A 3 1.88 -38.32 27.83
N VAL A 4 2.89 -37.89 28.59
CA VAL A 4 3.22 -36.46 28.79
C VAL A 4 3.59 -35.77 27.47
N ALA A 5 4.38 -36.43 26.62
CA ALA A 5 4.80 -35.85 25.35
C ALA A 5 3.61 -35.71 24.38
N ALA A 6 2.68 -36.67 24.39
CA ALA A 6 1.46 -36.60 23.60
C ALA A 6 0.56 -35.45 24.04
N LEU A 7 0.36 -35.27 25.35
CA LEU A 7 -0.44 -34.16 25.89
C LEU A 7 0.15 -32.79 25.53
N LEU A 8 1.48 -32.63 25.68
CA LEU A 8 2.16 -31.40 25.28
C LEU A 8 1.96 -31.09 23.79
N PHE A 9 2.10 -32.10 22.93
CA PHE A 9 1.91 -31.94 21.50
C PHE A 9 0.48 -31.50 21.13
N THR A 10 -0.53 -32.12 21.74
CA THR A 10 -1.94 -31.75 21.51
C THR A 10 -2.24 -30.33 21.97
N VAL A 11 -1.74 -29.93 23.14
CA VAL A 11 -1.94 -28.56 23.66
C VAL A 11 -1.28 -27.55 22.73
N VAL A 12 -0.03 -27.78 22.30
CA VAL A 12 0.68 -26.90 21.38
C VAL A 12 -0.07 -26.78 20.05
N LEU A 13 -0.43 -27.91 19.42
CA LEU A 13 -1.17 -27.89 18.15
C LEU A 13 -2.52 -27.17 18.25
N SER A 14 -3.15 -27.17 19.43
CA SER A 14 -4.42 -26.48 19.65
C SER A 14 -4.23 -24.98 19.89
N LEU A 15 -3.20 -24.58 20.63
CA LEU A 15 -2.97 -23.17 21.01
C LEU A 15 -2.24 -22.36 19.92
N VAL A 16 -1.33 -22.99 19.19
CA VAL A 16 -0.55 -22.33 18.12
C VAL A 16 -1.43 -21.60 17.10
N PRO A 17 -2.45 -22.20 16.48
CA PRO A 17 -3.26 -21.49 15.48
C PRO A 17 -4.01 -20.30 16.09
N THR A 18 -4.49 -20.41 17.32
CA THR A 18 -5.18 -19.31 18.01
C THR A 18 -4.23 -18.15 18.30
N VAL A 19 -3.02 -18.44 18.80
CA VAL A 19 -2.01 -17.40 19.06
C VAL A 19 -1.54 -16.76 17.75
N LEU A 20 -1.32 -17.54 16.69
CA LEU A 20 -0.94 -17.02 15.38
C LEU A 20 -2.02 -16.08 14.83
N PHE A 21 -3.29 -16.48 14.94
CA PHE A 21 -4.43 -15.67 14.51
C PHE A 21 -4.52 -14.35 15.30
N LEU A 22 -4.44 -14.42 16.64
CA LEU A 22 -4.47 -13.24 17.48
C LEU A 22 -3.29 -12.30 17.21
N GLY A 23 -2.09 -12.87 17.00
CA GLY A 23 -0.89 -12.11 16.65
C GLY A 23 -1.04 -11.38 15.32
N LEU A 24 -1.52 -12.08 14.28
CA LEU A 24 -1.77 -11.47 12.98
C LEU A 24 -2.84 -10.37 13.07
N TRP A 25 -3.93 -10.63 13.78
CA TRP A 25 -4.99 -9.66 14.00
C TRP A 25 -4.49 -8.40 14.69
N TYR A 26 -3.75 -8.55 15.79
CA TYR A 26 -3.16 -7.42 16.50
C TYR A 26 -2.14 -6.66 15.64
N ALA A 27 -1.33 -7.35 14.86
CA ALA A 27 -0.37 -6.72 13.96
C ALA A 27 -1.08 -5.88 12.88
N LEU A 28 -2.17 -6.40 12.29
CA LEU A 28 -2.99 -5.65 11.34
C LEU A 28 -3.69 -4.45 11.98
N LEU A 29 -4.14 -4.58 13.23
CA LEU A 29 -4.69 -3.46 13.99
C LEU A 29 -3.64 -2.40 14.29
N ALA A 30 -2.42 -2.80 14.67
CA ALA A 30 -1.32 -1.88 14.93
C ALA A 30 -0.86 -1.15 13.65
N LEU A 31 -0.82 -1.85 12.51
CA LEU A 31 -0.55 -1.24 11.20
C LEU A 31 -1.65 -0.25 10.77
N ARG A 32 -2.89 -0.46 11.22
CA ARG A 32 -3.98 0.49 10.99
C ARG A 32 -3.86 1.74 11.87
N ASP A 33 -3.24 1.60 13.04
CA ASP A 33 -3.10 2.65 14.05
C ASP A 33 -1.84 3.49 13.76
N ASP A 34 -1.77 4.03 12.53
CA ASP A 34 -0.65 4.67 11.82
C ASP A 34 0.09 5.79 12.58
N ASP A 35 0.73 5.44 13.69
CA ASP A 35 1.56 6.31 14.53
C ASP A 35 2.84 6.72 13.78
N LEU A 36 3.30 5.87 12.85
CA LEU A 36 4.43 6.16 11.96
C LEU A 36 4.09 7.24 10.92
N VAL A 37 2.85 7.28 10.43
CA VAL A 37 2.41 8.36 9.54
C VAL A 37 2.40 9.67 10.32
N GLU A 38 1.89 9.68 11.54
CA GLU A 38 1.88 10.87 12.39
C GLU A 38 3.29 11.34 12.75
N GLN A 39 4.19 10.41 13.08
CA GLN A 39 5.60 10.73 13.31
C GLN A 39 6.29 11.31 12.07
N SER A 40 6.01 10.76 10.87
CA SER A 40 6.57 11.28 9.62
C SER A 40 6.07 12.70 9.32
N ARG A 41 4.78 12.98 9.57
CA ARG A 41 4.18 14.32 9.47
C ARG A 41 4.80 15.28 10.47
N ALA A 42 5.01 14.85 11.71
CA ALA A 42 5.64 15.67 12.74
C ALA A 42 7.12 15.99 12.41
N MET A 43 7.86 15.05 11.81
CA MET A 43 9.22 15.30 11.32
C MET A 43 9.25 16.25 10.11
N GLU A 44 8.33 16.11 9.15
CA GLU A 44 8.22 17.03 8.01
C GLU A 44 7.84 18.44 8.46
N ALA A 45 6.94 18.57 9.44
CA ALA A 45 6.57 19.87 10.03
C ALA A 45 7.74 20.57 10.74
N ARG A 46 8.72 19.80 11.25
CA ARG A 46 9.95 20.33 11.87
C ARG A 46 11.07 20.56 10.86
N ARG A 47 10.90 20.10 9.62
CA ARG A 47 11.89 20.33 8.57
C ARG A 47 11.93 21.84 8.34
N PRO A 48 13.05 22.52 8.62
CA PRO A 48 13.13 23.95 8.41
C PRO A 48 12.89 24.18 6.92
N THR A 49 11.77 24.82 6.59
CA THR A 49 11.55 25.42 5.28
C THR A 49 12.68 26.42 5.08
N TYR A 50 13.73 26.00 4.40
CA TYR A 50 14.76 26.90 3.93
C TYR A 50 14.04 27.84 2.96
N SER A 51 13.70 29.02 3.49
CA SER A 51 12.98 30.09 2.82
C SER A 51 13.46 30.19 1.38
N SER A 52 12.55 29.94 0.43
CA SER A 52 12.79 30.26 -0.96
C SER A 52 13.19 31.73 -1.06
N SER A 53 14.46 31.97 -1.36
CA SER A 53 14.87 33.22 -1.98
C SER A 53 14.15 33.31 -3.33
N PRO A 54 13.50 34.45 -3.67
CA PRO A 54 12.82 34.59 -4.95
C PRO A 54 13.87 34.65 -6.07
N GLY A 55 14.24 33.50 -6.61
CA GLY A 55 15.27 33.40 -7.67
C GLY A 55 15.71 32.00 -8.10
N ALA A 56 15.32 30.92 -7.42
CA ALA A 56 15.74 29.56 -7.79
C ALA A 56 14.80 28.93 -8.82
N ARG A 57 15.21 29.08 -10.08
CA ARG A 57 14.78 28.34 -11.29
C ARG A 57 14.39 26.88 -10.99
N LYS A 58 13.21 26.49 -11.48
CA LYS A 58 12.66 25.12 -11.50
C LYS A 58 13.74 24.07 -11.79
N GLN A 59 14.00 23.20 -10.82
CA GLN A 59 14.61 21.89 -11.06
C GLN A 59 13.85 20.87 -10.19
N SER A 60 12.80 20.29 -10.78
CA SER A 60 12.36 18.96 -10.36
C SER A 60 13.57 18.02 -10.46
N PRO A 61 13.74 17.05 -9.55
CA PRO A 61 14.72 15.99 -9.76
C PRO A 61 14.29 15.20 -11.00
N THR A 62 15.00 15.46 -12.11
CA THR A 62 14.96 14.65 -13.31
C THR A 62 15.37 13.23 -12.91
N ARG A 63 14.38 12.34 -12.84
CA ARG A 63 14.61 10.90 -12.84
C ARG A 63 15.25 10.58 -14.20
N PRO A 64 16.39 9.87 -14.24
CA PRO A 64 17.05 9.59 -15.50
C PRO A 64 16.17 8.64 -16.34
N ASP A 65 15.83 9.13 -17.53
CA ASP A 65 15.41 8.45 -18.74
C ASP A 65 15.19 6.93 -18.61
N ALA A 66 13.92 6.56 -18.42
CA ALA A 66 13.38 5.35 -19.04
C ALA A 66 12.47 5.80 -20.18
N SER A 67 13.10 6.17 -21.30
CA SER A 67 12.43 6.39 -22.59
C SER A 67 11.85 5.06 -23.09
N GLY A 68 10.69 4.69 -22.57
CA GLY A 68 9.75 3.78 -23.24
C GLY A 68 8.80 4.62 -24.11
N PRO A 69 8.32 4.10 -25.25
CA PRO A 69 7.44 4.86 -26.12
C PRO A 69 6.19 5.28 -25.34
N SER A 70 5.96 6.60 -25.27
CA SER A 70 4.71 7.20 -24.84
C SER A 70 3.65 6.94 -25.91
N GLU A 71 3.21 5.69 -26.02
CA GLU A 71 1.98 5.33 -26.71
C GLU A 71 0.81 5.70 -25.82
N SER A 72 0.38 6.94 -25.99
CA SER A 72 -0.97 7.44 -25.70
C SER A 72 -1.47 7.37 -24.26
N ASP A 73 -1.65 8.56 -23.70
CA ASP A 73 -2.57 8.96 -22.64
C ASP A 73 -4.05 8.67 -23.00
N ALA A 74 -4.31 7.53 -23.65
CA ALA A 74 -5.62 7.10 -24.05
C ALA A 74 -6.34 6.57 -22.82
N THR A 75 -7.45 7.22 -22.47
CA THR A 75 -8.34 6.76 -21.40
C THR A 75 -9.58 6.11 -21.99
N VAL A 76 -9.97 4.94 -21.49
CA VAL A 76 -11.24 4.27 -21.83
C VAL A 76 -12.28 4.59 -20.76
N VAL A 77 -13.50 4.94 -21.17
CA VAL A 77 -14.62 5.21 -20.25
C VAL A 77 -15.37 3.92 -19.98
N CYS A 78 -15.53 3.55 -18.71
CA CYS A 78 -16.27 2.35 -18.33
C CYS A 78 -17.76 2.48 -18.71
N PRO A 79 -18.34 1.55 -19.49
CA PRO A 79 -19.74 1.62 -19.92
C PRO A 79 -20.73 1.40 -18.78
N ARG A 80 -20.29 0.80 -17.66
CA ARG A 80 -21.15 0.50 -16.50
C ARG A 80 -21.26 1.65 -15.51
N CYS A 81 -20.14 2.32 -15.19
CA CYS A 81 -20.09 3.34 -14.14
C CYS A 81 -19.57 4.72 -14.60
N GLY A 82 -19.09 4.84 -15.84
CA GLY A 82 -18.62 6.12 -16.40
C GLY A 82 -17.24 6.56 -15.94
N SER A 83 -16.52 5.78 -15.13
CA SER A 83 -15.16 6.11 -14.71
C SER A 83 -14.18 6.07 -15.89
N ARG A 84 -13.17 6.94 -15.89
CA ARG A 84 -12.04 6.88 -16.83
C ARG A 84 -10.99 5.90 -16.33
N ASN A 85 -10.53 5.02 -17.21
CA ASN A 85 -9.56 3.97 -16.96
C ASN A 85 -8.38 4.13 -17.93
N ALA A 86 -7.19 3.69 -17.56
CA ALA A 86 -6.04 3.69 -18.47
C ALA A 86 -6.30 2.72 -19.64
N ALA A 87 -5.83 3.05 -20.84
CA ALA A 87 -5.86 2.10 -21.96
C ALA A 87 -5.06 0.83 -21.63
N GLY A 88 -5.54 -0.31 -22.13
CA GLY A 88 -4.89 -1.61 -21.95
C GLY A 88 -5.22 -2.32 -20.63
N VAL A 89 -6.08 -1.77 -19.78
CA VAL A 89 -6.58 -2.46 -18.58
C VAL A 89 -7.88 -3.21 -18.90
N THR A 90 -8.02 -4.43 -18.38
CA THR A 90 -9.18 -5.31 -18.64
C THR A 90 -10.40 -4.98 -17.76
N TYR A 91 -10.17 -4.45 -16.57
CA TYR A 91 -11.22 -4.20 -15.57
C TYR A 91 -11.24 -2.76 -15.11
N CYS A 92 -12.44 -2.28 -14.79
CA CYS A 92 -12.66 -0.96 -14.23
C CYS A 92 -12.12 -0.84 -12.80
N TRP A 93 -11.30 0.18 -12.53
CA TRP A 93 -10.75 0.41 -11.18
C TRP A 93 -11.83 0.76 -10.13
N HIS A 94 -12.98 1.27 -10.57
CA HIS A 94 -14.05 1.74 -9.69
C HIS A 94 -15.10 0.66 -9.40
N CYS A 95 -15.63 0.02 -10.45
CA CYS A 95 -16.74 -0.94 -10.32
C CYS A 95 -16.36 -2.40 -10.62
N LEU A 96 -15.09 -2.67 -10.97
CA LEU A 96 -14.56 -4.00 -11.28
C LEU A 96 -15.25 -4.72 -12.47
N GLY A 97 -16.10 -4.02 -13.23
CA GLY A 97 -16.64 -4.54 -14.48
C GLY A 97 -15.58 -4.59 -15.59
N GLU A 98 -15.71 -5.55 -16.50
CA GLU A 98 -14.89 -5.64 -17.71
C GLU A 98 -15.08 -4.40 -18.60
N LEU A 99 -14.02 -4.01 -19.32
CA LEU A 99 -13.96 -2.83 -20.19
C LEU A 99 -14.04 -3.17 -21.69
N ASP A 100 -14.26 -4.45 -22.03
CA ASP A 100 -14.47 -4.96 -23.38
C ASP A 100 -15.81 -4.52 -24.00
#